data_AF-A0A9X1C6X9-F1
#
_entry.id   AF-A0A9X1C6X9-F1
#
_cell.length_a   1.000
_cell.length_b   1.000
_cell.length_c   1.000
_cell.angle_alpha   90.00
_cell.angle_beta   90.00
_cell.angle_gamma   90.00
#
_symmetry.space_group_name_H-M   'P 1'
#
loop_
_entity.id
_entity.type
_entity.pdbx_description
1 polymer ?
#
loop_
_entity_poly.entity_id
_entity_poly.type
_entity_poly.pdbx_seq_one_letter_code
_entity_poly.pdbx_strand_id
1 'polypeptide(L)'
;MNMVSYWKDFEEVHTDEGLVLIVGWYDHKNKNNGGSKALGVHWGDYPQSRGVLSPCVIPVSTRSAILSGLLHQAVSKSDLEQVESIKKAIEFFV
;
A
#
# COMPACT_ATOMS: atom_id res chain seq x y z
N MET A 1 14.77 2.86 23.07
CA MET A 1 13.61 2.04 22.67
C MET A 1 13.25 2.40 21.23
N ASN A 2 13.03 1.40 20.37
CA ASN A 2 13.33 1.45 18.93
C ASN A 2 12.50 2.45 18.11
N MET A 3 13.16 3.44 17.49
CA MET A 3 12.63 4.31 16.42
C MET A 3 12.54 3.56 15.08
N VAL A 4 11.84 2.43 15.04
CA VAL A 4 11.68 1.65 13.80
C VAL A 4 10.30 1.92 13.26
N SER A 5 10.21 2.36 12.00
CA SER A 5 8.94 2.42 11.29
C SER A 5 8.55 1.03 10.81
N TYR A 6 7.26 0.71 10.85
CA TYR A 6 6.78 -0.58 10.36
C TYR A 6 5.33 -0.48 9.88
N TRP A 7 4.91 -1.53 9.18
CA TRP A 7 3.56 -1.72 8.69
C TRP A 7 2.80 -2.69 9.60
N LYS A 8 1.49 -2.45 9.76
CA LYS A 8 0.54 -3.31 10.48
C LYS A 8 -0.66 -3.56 9.57
N ASP A 9 -1.21 -4.77 9.66
CA ASP A 9 -2.46 -5.18 9.00
C ASP A 9 -2.53 -4.71 7.54
N PHE A 10 -1.52 -5.10 6.75
CA PHE A 10 -1.44 -4.72 5.34
C PHE A 10 -1.95 -5.84 4.43
N GLU A 11 -2.49 -5.42 3.29
CA GLU A 11 -3.00 -6.30 2.23
C GLU A 11 -2.43 -5.85 0.88
N GLU A 12 -2.12 -6.82 0.01
CA GLU A 12 -1.68 -6.56 -1.36
C GLU A 12 -2.89 -6.25 -2.24
N VAL A 13 -2.81 -5.16 -3.00
CA VAL A 13 -3.95 -4.65 -3.79
C VAL A 13 -3.66 -4.60 -5.29
N HIS A 14 -2.40 -4.70 -5.69
CA HIS A 14 -2.00 -4.71 -7.09
C HIS A 14 -0.59 -5.31 -7.24
N THR A 15 -0.40 -6.11 -8.28
CA THR A 15 0.90 -6.70 -8.63
C THR A 15 1.18 -6.51 -10.11
N ASP A 16 2.37 -6.00 -10.44
CA ASP A 16 2.84 -5.81 -11.81
C ASP A 16 4.34 -6.09 -11.91
N GLU A 17 4.73 -7.18 -12.59
CA GLU A 17 6.12 -7.60 -12.78
C GLU A 17 7.00 -7.53 -11.51
N GLY A 18 6.43 -7.93 -10.37
CA GLY A 18 7.10 -7.94 -9.07
C GLY A 18 6.97 -6.64 -8.27
N LEU A 19 6.46 -5.54 -8.84
CA LEU A 19 6.00 -4.38 -8.08
C LEU A 19 4.68 -4.74 -7.42
N VAL A 20 4.63 -4.66 -6.09
CA VAL A 20 3.43 -4.96 -5.31
C VAL A 20 3.02 -3.71 -4.53
N LEU A 21 1.78 -3.28 -4.73
CA LEU A 21 1.17 -2.23 -3.93
C LEU A 21 0.41 -2.85 -2.75
N ILE A 22 0.56 -2.23 -1.59
CA ILE A 22 -0.13 -2.63 -0.37
C ILE A 22 -0.91 -1.46 0.23
N VAL A 23 -2.02 -1.74 0.91
CA VAL A 23 -2.65 -0.78 1.83
C VAL A 23 -2.57 -1.33 3.24
N GLY A 24 -2.42 -0.45 4.23
CA GLY A 24 -2.35 -0.85 5.63
C GLY A 24 -2.03 0.32 6.55
N TRP A 25 -1.67 0.02 7.78
CA TRP A 25 -1.32 1.01 8.79
C TRP A 25 0.20 1.19 8.89
N TYR A 26 0.68 2.39 8.58
CA TYR A 26 2.10 2.72 8.70
C TYR A 26 2.36 3.56 9.95
N ASP A 27 3.19 3.04 10.86
CA ASP A 27 3.64 3.77 12.04
C ASP A 27 5.04 4.30 11.82
N HIS A 28 5.16 5.60 11.55
CA HIS A 28 6.45 6.23 11.35
C HIS A 28 7.17 6.46 12.69
N LYS A 29 8.26 5.71 12.92
CA LYS A 29 9.13 5.84 14.11
C LYS A 29 8.38 5.67 15.45
N ASN A 30 7.30 4.90 15.50
CA ASN A 30 6.45 4.74 16.70
C ASN A 30 5.89 6.07 17.22
N LYS A 31 5.72 7.07 16.35
CA LYS A 31 5.26 8.41 16.75
C LYS A 31 3.75 8.54 16.73
N ASN A 32 3.06 7.68 15.99
CA ASN A 32 1.63 7.73 15.83
C ASN A 32 1.04 6.51 16.51
N ASN A 33 0.37 6.70 17.65
CA ASN A 33 -0.19 5.67 18.55
C ASN A 33 -1.25 4.76 17.86
N GLY A 34 -0.83 3.95 16.89
CA GLY A 34 -1.71 3.18 15.99
C GLY A 34 -1.35 3.26 14.49
N GLY A 35 -0.43 4.14 14.09
CA GLY A 35 -0.07 4.37 12.68
C GLY A 35 -1.09 5.21 11.90
N SER A 36 -0.77 5.51 10.65
CA SER A 36 -1.67 6.17 9.69
C SER A 36 -1.95 5.25 8.51
N LYS A 37 -3.20 5.20 8.05
CA LYS A 37 -3.58 4.52 6.80
C LYS A 37 -2.68 5.00 5.66
N ALA A 38 -1.93 4.09 5.04
CA ALA A 38 -0.96 4.40 4.00
C ALA A 38 -1.06 3.43 2.81
N LEU A 39 -0.64 3.91 1.65
CA LEU A 39 -0.35 3.06 0.48
C LEU A 39 1.16 2.82 0.45
N GLY A 40 1.55 1.58 0.30
CA GLY A 40 2.93 1.14 0.29
C GLY A 40 3.30 0.45 -1.01
N VAL A 41 4.60 0.33 -1.26
CA VAL A 41 5.14 -0.47 -2.36
C VAL A 41 6.31 -1.34 -1.90
N HIS A 42 6.34 -2.58 -2.36
CA HIS A 42 7.44 -3.51 -2.18
C HIS A 42 7.67 -4.35 -3.45
N TRP A 43 8.80 -5.05 -3.49
CA TRP A 43 9.21 -5.98 -4.52
C TRP A 43 9.55 -7.32 -3.88
N GLY A 44 8.51 -8.11 -3.62
CA GLY A 44 8.65 -9.35 -2.86
C GLY A 44 9.12 -9.06 -1.43
N ASP A 45 10.35 -9.41 -1.11
CA ASP A 45 10.92 -9.24 0.22
C ASP A 45 11.64 -7.89 0.41
N TYR A 46 11.76 -7.04 -0.62
CA TYR A 46 12.42 -5.72 -0.57
C TYR A 46 11.40 -4.57 -0.57
N PRO A 47 11.65 -3.44 0.11
CA PRO A 47 12.80 -3.11 0.94
C PRO A 47 12.75 -3.78 2.32
N GLN A 48 13.91 -4.06 2.91
CA GLN A 48 14.01 -4.56 4.28
C GLN A 48 14.72 -3.59 5.20
N SER A 49 14.27 -3.53 6.45
CA SER A 49 14.99 -2.92 7.55
C SER A 49 15.20 -3.97 8.62
N ARG A 50 16.47 -4.26 8.95
CA ARG A 50 16.85 -5.30 9.94
C ARG A 50 16.22 -6.68 9.64
N GLY A 51 16.12 -7.05 8.36
CA GLY A 51 15.56 -8.33 7.91
C GLY A 51 14.02 -8.39 7.92
N VAL A 52 13.33 -7.27 8.12
CA VAL A 52 11.86 -7.18 8.09
C VAL A 52 11.44 -6.30 6.92
N LEU A 53 10.45 -6.76 6.15
CA LEU A 53 9.85 -6.01 5.05
C LEU A 53 9.41 -4.62 5.56
N SER A 54 9.88 -3.58 4.89
CA SER A 54 9.68 -2.18 5.25
C SER A 54 9.20 -1.35 4.05
N PRO A 55 8.04 -1.69 3.45
CA PRO A 55 7.55 -1.09 2.21
C PRO A 55 7.59 0.45 2.21
N CYS A 56 7.90 1.01 1.04
CA CYS A 56 8.00 2.46 0.88
C CYS A 56 6.60 3.09 0.90
N VAL A 57 6.40 4.15 1.68
CA VAL A 57 5.12 4.86 1.78
C VAL A 57 4.96 5.83 0.62
N ILE A 58 3.80 5.76 -0.05
CA ILE A 58 3.41 6.66 -1.12
C ILE A 58 2.67 7.88 -0.53
N PRO A 59 3.05 9.13 -0.88
CA PRO A 59 2.36 10.34 -0.42
C PRO A 59 0.88 10.37 -0.76
N VAL A 60 0.08 11.04 0.07
CA VAL A 60 -1.39 11.09 -0.04
C VAL A 60 -1.90 11.52 -1.42
N SER A 61 -1.32 12.57 -2.01
CA SER A 61 -1.73 13.06 -3.33
C SER A 61 -1.41 12.07 -4.44
N THR A 62 -0.22 11.47 -4.40
CA THR A 62 0.23 10.44 -5.35
C THR A 62 -0.59 9.16 -5.23
N ARG A 63 -0.92 8.74 -4.00
CA ARG A 63 -1.77 7.58 -3.72
C ARG A 63 -3.11 7.68 -4.45
N SER A 64 -3.81 8.80 -4.32
CA SER A 64 -5.12 8.96 -4.95
C SER A 64 -5.05 8.90 -6.47
N ALA A 65 -4.00 9.49 -7.06
CA ALA A 65 -3.78 9.43 -8.51
C ALA A 65 -3.50 7.99 -8.99
N ILE A 66 -2.64 7.25 -8.27
CA ILE A 66 -2.31 5.85 -8.60
C ILE A 66 -3.57 4.97 -8.53
N LEU A 67 -4.30 5.00 -7.42
CA LEU A 67 -5.48 4.14 -7.25
C LEU A 67 -6.57 4.46 -8.27
N SER A 68 -6.80 5.74 -8.59
CA SER A 68 -7.76 6.14 -9.62
C SER A 68 -7.33 5.67 -11.01
N GLY A 69 -6.04 5.78 -11.34
CA GLY A 69 -5.50 5.30 -12.61
C GLY A 69 -5.61 3.78 -12.76
N LEU A 70 -5.26 3.04 -11.71
CA LEU A 70 -5.38 1.58 -11.67
C LEU A 70 -6.84 1.13 -11.79
N LEU A 71 -7.78 1.80 -11.11
CA LEU A 71 -9.19 1.50 -11.23
C LEU A 71 -9.68 1.72 -12.68
N HIS A 72 -9.33 2.85 -13.28
CA HIS A 72 -9.69 3.14 -14.68
C HIS A 72 -9.12 2.07 -15.64
N GLN A 73 -7.87 1.67 -15.43
CA GLN A 73 -7.23 0.62 -16.23
C GLN A 73 -7.94 -0.73 -16.07
N ALA A 74 -8.27 -1.13 -14.84
CA ALA A 74 -8.96 -2.38 -14.55
C ALA A 74 -10.36 -2.42 -15.18
N VAL A 75 -11.13 -1.32 -15.06
CA VAL A 75 -12.44 -1.18 -15.72
C VAL A 75 -12.30 -1.26 -17.25
N SER A 76 -11.32 -0.57 -17.83
CA SER A 76 -11.07 -0.57 -19.28
C SER A 76 -10.74 -1.97 -19.82
N LYS A 77 -10.11 -2.80 -18.99
CA LYS A 77 -9.76 -4.20 -19.31
C LYS A 77 -10.84 -5.22 -18.93
N SER A 78 -11.96 -4.77 -18.32
CA SER A 78 -12.97 -5.66 -17.73
C SER A 78 -12.41 -6.65 -16.69
N ASP A 79 -11.36 -6.24 -15.97
CA ASP A 79 -10.71 -7.03 -14.92
C ASP A 79 -11.45 -6.82 -13.59
N LEU A 80 -12.49 -7.63 -13.37
CA LEU A 80 -13.39 -7.47 -12.23
C LEU A 80 -12.71 -7.75 -10.88
N GLU A 81 -11.73 -8.64 -10.85
CA GLU A 81 -10.97 -8.96 -9.63
C GLU A 81 -10.12 -7.76 -9.20
N GLN A 82 -9.37 -7.18 -10.15
CA GLN A 82 -8.57 -5.99 -9.89
C GLN A 82 -9.44 -4.78 -9.57
N VAL A 83 -10.62 -4.64 -10.20
CA VAL A 83 -11.59 -3.58 -9.85
C VAL A 83 -12.01 -3.67 -8.38
N GLU A 84 -12.41 -4.85 -7.91
CA GLU A 84 -12.85 -5.03 -6.53
C GLU A 84 -11.69 -4.85 -5.52
N SER A 85 -10.49 -5.34 -5.85
CA SER A 85 -9.29 -5.13 -5.04
C SER A 85 -8.96 -3.63 -4.87
N ILE A 86 -8.94 -2.87 -5.97
CA ILE A 86 -8.66 -1.43 -5.93
C ILE A 86 -9.79 -0.64 -5.26
N LYS A 87 -11.06 -1.04 -5.43
CA LYS A 87 -12.18 -0.39 -4.73
C LYS A 87 -12.06 -0.55 -3.21
N LYS A 88 -11.74 -1.75 -2.72
CA LYS A 88 -11.45 -1.97 -1.30
C LYS A 88 -10.28 -1.10 -0.82
N ALA A 89 -9.21 -1.00 -1.62
CA ALA A 89 -8.07 -0.15 -1.33
C ALA A 89 -8.46 1.33 -1.21
N ILE A 90 -9.36 1.83 -2.07
CA ILE A 90 -9.87 3.21 -2.01
C ILE A 90 -10.76 3.40 -0.78
N GLU A 91 -11.69 2.47 -0.52
CA GLU A 91 -12.58 2.49 0.65
C GLU A 91 -11.81 2.46 1.96
N PHE A 92 -10.67 1.76 2.00
CA PHE A 92 -9.79 1.75 3.16
C PHE A 92 -9.35 3.16 3.58
N PHE A 93 -9.25 4.12 2.65
CA PHE A 93 -8.82 5.50 2.96
C PHE A 93 -9.95 6.47 3.28
N VAL A 94 -11.21 6.03 3.20
CA VAL A 94 -12.40 6.77 3.67
C VAL A 94 -12.59 6.56 5.17
#